data_AF-A0A7C1WHB7-F1
#
_entry.id   AF-A0A7C1WHB7-F1
#
_cell.length_a   1.000
_cell.length_b   1.000
_cell.length_c   1.000
_cell.angle_alpha   90.00
_cell.angle_beta   90.00
_cell.angle_gamma   90.00
#
_symmetry.space_group_name_H-M   'P 1'
#
loop_
_entity.id
_entity.type
_entity.pdbx_description
1 polymer ?
#
loop_
_entity_poly.entity_id
_entity_poly.type
_entity_poly.pdbx_seq_one_letter_code
_entity_poly.pdbx_strand_id
1 'polypeptide(L)'
;PTRSHFDAFAKMEFAETGLPSGTVTNGWITRFLASRSALGVLRGVALEDIVPLSLSGADSTLPIADPENFLFPGDPISAQERSDLLAEMYALTPPPVGSAALDTFASIDLLGNVDFTGYVPANGVQYPATPLGNKLRNAAVVIKAQIGVEVITIDMAGWDLHANLGPLTGSMAAQLNELTGAIEAFYLDMLGQIDDVTLVVQSEFGRRVQQNSSTGLDHGHGNAMLVLGGSVAGGQVLGSWPGLAPSQLDDGDLAITTDYRDVLGEILAGHFGVGASDLAVIFPQHTFSPVGVTV
;
A
#
# COMPACT_ATOMS: atom_id res chain seq x y z
N PRO A 1 -20.54 2.95 4.76
CA PRO A 1 -20.12 3.93 3.73
C PRO A 1 -20.13 5.37 4.28
N THR A 2 -19.20 6.21 3.85
CA THR A 2 -19.09 7.64 4.22
C THR A 2 -18.67 8.44 2.99
N ARG A 3 -19.05 9.73 2.93
CA ARG A 3 -18.62 10.66 1.88
C ARG A 3 -17.41 11.53 2.29
N SER A 4 -16.94 11.36 3.52
CA SER A 4 -15.70 11.98 3.99
C SER A 4 -14.55 11.06 3.67
N HIS A 5 -13.69 11.45 2.73
CA HIS A 5 -12.53 10.64 2.39
C HIS A 5 -11.57 10.49 3.58
N PHE A 6 -11.46 11.48 4.48
CA PHE A 6 -10.70 11.34 5.73
C PHE A 6 -11.25 10.24 6.66
N ASP A 7 -12.58 10.15 6.78
CA ASP A 7 -13.22 9.12 7.61
C ASP A 7 -13.14 7.74 6.94
N ALA A 8 -13.26 7.69 5.60
CA ALA A 8 -13.09 6.46 4.84
C ALA A 8 -11.65 5.95 4.90
N PHE A 9 -10.66 6.85 4.72
CA PHE A 9 -9.23 6.57 4.83
C PHE A 9 -8.92 5.89 6.16
N ALA A 10 -9.27 6.53 7.28
CA ALA A 10 -9.02 5.96 8.60
C ALA A 10 -9.70 4.59 8.78
N LYS A 11 -10.96 4.45 8.36
CA LYS A 11 -11.71 3.18 8.48
C LYS A 11 -11.13 2.05 7.63
N MET A 12 -10.59 2.36 6.45
CA MET A 12 -9.96 1.37 5.57
C MET A 12 -8.56 0.99 6.05
N GLU A 13 -7.75 1.97 6.47
CA GLU A 13 -6.40 1.76 6.99
C GLU A 13 -6.40 1.00 8.33
N PHE A 14 -7.39 1.24 9.20
CA PHE A 14 -7.60 0.43 10.39
C PHE A 14 -8.42 -0.83 10.14
N ALA A 15 -9.01 -0.97 8.94
CA ALA A 15 -9.99 -1.99 8.57
C ALA A 15 -11.16 -2.21 9.55
N GLU A 16 -11.63 -1.12 10.17
CA GLU A 16 -12.69 -1.12 11.16
C GLU A 16 -13.76 -0.07 10.78
N THR A 17 -14.80 -0.51 10.10
CA THR A 17 -15.85 0.40 9.56
C THR A 17 -16.69 1.08 10.65
N GLY A 18 -16.72 0.51 11.86
CA GLY A 18 -17.47 1.00 13.02
C GLY A 18 -16.70 2.02 13.88
N LEU A 19 -15.45 2.35 13.56
CA LEU A 19 -14.66 3.28 14.37
C LEU A 19 -15.31 4.67 14.42
N PRO A 20 -15.49 5.24 15.62
CA PRO A 20 -15.76 6.66 15.76
C PRO A 20 -14.61 7.47 15.17
N SER A 21 -14.93 8.58 14.49
CA SER A 21 -13.91 9.46 13.93
C SER A 21 -12.95 9.95 15.02
N GLY A 22 -11.64 9.89 14.73
CA GLY A 22 -10.57 10.25 15.66
C GLY A 22 -10.12 9.14 16.61
N THR A 23 -10.69 7.94 16.51
CA THR A 23 -10.18 6.76 17.24
C THR A 23 -8.89 6.28 16.59
N VAL A 24 -7.85 6.07 17.40
CA VAL A 24 -6.60 5.45 16.96
C VAL A 24 -6.59 3.99 17.40
N THR A 25 -6.43 3.08 16.44
CA THR A 25 -6.17 1.67 16.69
C THR A 25 -4.91 1.24 15.93
N ASN A 26 -4.51 -0.03 16.06
CA ASN A 26 -3.43 -0.56 15.23
C ASN A 26 -3.94 -0.71 13.80
N GLY A 27 -3.09 -0.45 12.81
CA GLY A 27 -3.44 -0.65 11.40
C GLY A 27 -3.74 -2.11 11.05
N TRP A 28 -4.42 -2.35 9.93
CA TRP A 28 -4.71 -3.74 9.53
C TRP A 28 -3.44 -4.49 9.10
N ILE A 29 -2.47 -3.81 8.47
CA ILE A 29 -1.17 -4.42 8.10
C ILE A 29 -0.38 -4.74 9.36
N THR A 30 -0.43 -3.89 10.39
CA THR A 30 0.13 -4.18 11.72
C THR A 30 -0.40 -5.50 12.28
N ARG A 31 -1.72 -5.70 12.25
CA ARG A 31 -2.34 -6.94 12.73
C ARG A 31 -1.96 -8.14 11.88
N PHE A 32 -1.82 -7.96 10.57
CA PHE A 32 -1.32 -9.00 9.67
C PHE A 32 0.13 -9.41 9.98
N LEU A 33 1.04 -8.43 10.13
CA LEU A 33 2.42 -8.73 10.45
C LEU A 33 2.54 -9.41 11.83
N ALA A 34 1.71 -9.02 12.79
CA ALA A 34 1.65 -9.63 14.12
C ALA A 34 1.05 -11.06 14.14
N SER A 35 0.26 -11.46 13.13
CA SER A 35 -0.34 -12.80 13.08
C SER A 35 0.62 -13.89 12.63
N ARG A 36 1.88 -13.55 12.36
CA ARG A 36 2.88 -14.47 11.81
C ARG A 36 4.28 -14.19 12.32
N SER A 37 5.17 -15.17 12.18
CA SER A 37 6.59 -15.03 12.52
C SER A 37 7.28 -14.02 11.61
N ALA A 38 8.15 -13.21 12.20
CA ALA A 38 8.96 -12.23 11.48
C ALA A 38 9.93 -12.90 10.50
N LEU A 39 10.00 -12.37 9.27
CA LEU A 39 10.94 -12.83 8.24
C LEU A 39 12.26 -12.05 8.20
N GLY A 40 12.29 -10.87 8.81
CA GLY A 40 13.47 -9.98 8.80
C GLY A 40 13.30 -8.80 9.75
N VAL A 41 14.34 -7.95 9.80
CA VAL A 41 14.37 -6.71 10.60
C VAL A 41 13.51 -5.59 10.01
N LEU A 42 13.25 -5.66 8.69
CA LEU A 42 12.39 -4.74 7.96
C LEU A 42 11.32 -5.55 7.23
N ARG A 43 10.11 -5.56 7.77
CA ARG A 43 8.98 -6.36 7.27
C ARG A 43 7.98 -5.54 6.49
N GLY A 44 7.80 -4.28 6.87
CA GLY A 44 6.90 -3.35 6.19
C GLY A 44 7.61 -2.04 5.85
N VAL A 45 7.44 -1.56 4.63
CA VAL A 45 8.02 -0.28 4.19
C VAL A 45 6.92 0.59 3.60
N ALA A 46 6.79 1.81 4.10
CA ALA A 46 6.03 2.83 3.39
C ALA A 46 7.00 3.65 2.54
N LEU A 47 6.83 3.72 1.23
CA LEU A 47 7.63 4.59 0.37
C LEU A 47 7.13 6.04 0.44
N GLU A 48 7.00 6.53 1.67
CA GLU A 48 6.47 7.83 2.08
C GLU A 48 7.29 8.39 3.25
N ASP A 49 7.09 9.68 3.56
CA ASP A 49 7.77 10.35 4.68
C ASP A 49 7.14 10.03 6.06
N ILE A 50 5.92 9.49 6.07
CA ILE A 50 5.12 9.25 7.27
C ILE A 50 4.59 7.83 7.25
N VAL A 51 4.52 7.19 8.42
CA VAL A 51 3.90 5.87 8.57
C VAL A 51 2.40 5.98 8.28
N PRO A 52 1.86 5.23 7.30
CA PRO A 52 0.42 5.20 7.05
C PRO A 52 -0.31 4.51 8.19
N LEU A 53 -1.60 4.81 8.36
CA LEU A 53 -2.39 4.30 9.48
C LEU A 53 -2.46 2.76 9.48
N SER A 54 -2.39 2.12 8.31
CA SER A 54 -2.36 0.66 8.13
C SER A 54 -1.11 0.00 8.72
N LEU A 55 0.00 0.72 8.84
CA LEU A 55 1.23 0.29 9.51
C LEU A 55 1.37 0.83 10.94
N SER A 56 0.41 1.64 11.41
CA SER A 56 0.46 2.21 12.75
C SER A 56 0.53 1.12 13.82
N GLY A 57 1.55 1.21 14.68
CA GLY A 57 1.78 0.28 15.78
C GLY A 57 2.52 -1.01 15.39
N ALA A 58 3.02 -1.15 14.16
CA ALA A 58 3.82 -2.30 13.76
C ALA A 58 5.29 -2.17 14.13
N ASP A 59 5.83 -3.20 14.77
CA ASP A 59 7.27 -3.40 14.91
C ASP A 59 7.89 -3.74 13.54
N SER A 60 9.18 -3.42 13.36
CA SER A 60 9.93 -3.73 12.12
C SER A 60 9.29 -3.15 10.85
N THR A 61 8.69 -1.95 10.97
CA THR A 61 8.17 -1.19 9.83
C THR A 61 8.65 0.25 9.87
N LEU A 62 8.91 0.84 8.69
CA LEU A 62 9.46 2.19 8.59
C LEU A 62 8.88 2.96 7.41
N PRO A 63 8.72 4.30 7.53
CA PRO A 63 8.53 5.18 6.41
C PRO A 63 9.88 5.52 5.78
N ILE A 64 10.08 5.12 4.54
CA ILE A 64 11.32 5.26 3.77
C ILE A 64 10.95 5.77 2.37
N ALA A 65 10.71 7.07 2.25
CA ALA A 65 10.39 7.72 0.97
C ALA A 65 11.46 7.49 -0.11
N ASP A 66 12.72 7.42 0.30
CA ASP A 66 13.87 7.23 -0.59
C ASP A 66 14.83 6.16 -0.02
N PRO A 67 14.61 4.87 -0.34
CA PRO A 67 15.46 3.79 0.13
C PRO A 67 16.91 3.86 -0.36
N GLU A 68 17.17 4.46 -1.53
CA GLU A 68 18.53 4.63 -2.06
C GLU A 68 19.38 5.53 -1.15
N ASN A 69 18.74 6.54 -0.56
CA ASN A 69 19.39 7.52 0.33
C ASN A 69 19.02 7.34 1.81
N PHE A 70 18.47 6.18 2.19
CA PHE A 70 18.14 5.87 3.58
C PHE A 70 19.40 5.45 4.37
N LEU A 71 20.27 6.43 4.60
CA LEU A 71 21.58 6.25 5.19
C LEU A 71 21.65 6.88 6.59
N PHE A 72 22.59 6.40 7.39
CA PHE A 72 22.84 7.00 8.71
C PHE A 72 23.33 8.46 8.54
N PRO A 73 22.69 9.43 9.20
CA PRO A 73 22.93 10.84 8.91
C PRO A 73 24.34 11.29 9.33
N GLY A 74 24.91 12.23 8.57
CA GLY A 74 26.22 12.85 8.84
C GLY A 74 27.33 12.39 7.90
N ASP A 75 28.58 12.49 8.34
CA ASP A 75 29.75 12.07 7.54
C ASP A 75 29.73 10.54 7.33
N PRO A 76 29.77 10.05 6.08
CA PRO A 76 29.80 8.62 5.78
C PRO A 76 30.98 7.87 6.42
N ILE A 77 32.15 8.52 6.58
CA ILE A 77 33.36 7.87 7.10
C ILE A 77 33.16 7.42 8.55
N SER A 78 32.46 8.22 9.36
CA SER A 78 32.18 7.91 10.77
C SER A 78 30.76 7.38 10.99
N ALA A 79 30.00 7.07 9.92
CA ALA A 79 28.60 6.63 10.04
C ALA A 79 28.45 5.36 10.89
N GLN A 80 29.28 4.34 10.62
CA GLN A 80 29.24 3.08 11.37
C GLN A 80 29.54 3.29 12.86
N GLU A 81 30.62 4.00 13.19
CA GLU A 81 31.01 4.26 14.58
C GLU A 81 29.92 5.01 15.35
N ARG A 82 29.26 5.99 14.71
CA ARG A 82 28.13 6.70 15.32
C ARG A 82 26.91 5.80 15.50
N SER A 83 26.60 4.94 14.51
CA SER A 83 25.50 3.98 14.57
C SER A 83 25.70 3.00 15.73
N ASP A 84 26.90 2.42 15.83
CA ASP A 84 27.26 1.46 16.89
C ASP A 84 27.13 2.09 18.29
N LEU A 85 27.63 3.31 18.48
CA LEU A 85 27.51 4.04 19.75
C LEU A 85 26.04 4.32 20.13
N LEU A 86 25.21 4.73 19.18
CA LEU A 86 23.79 4.93 19.45
C LEU A 86 23.09 3.59 19.71
N ALA A 87 23.45 2.52 19.00
CA ALA A 87 22.90 1.19 19.25
C ALA A 87 23.18 0.72 20.68
N GLU A 88 24.40 0.93 21.21
CA GLU A 88 24.73 0.64 22.60
C GLU A 88 23.86 1.44 23.58
N MET A 89 23.63 2.73 23.31
CA MET A 89 22.76 3.58 24.13
C MET A 89 21.29 3.12 24.11
N TYR A 90 20.77 2.82 22.92
CA TYR A 90 19.37 2.39 22.75
C TYR A 90 19.12 0.95 23.22
N ALA A 91 20.13 0.09 23.24
CA ALA A 91 20.04 -1.25 23.82
C ALA A 91 19.70 -1.24 25.33
N LEU A 92 20.00 -0.13 26.02
CA LEU A 92 19.63 0.09 27.42
C LEU A 92 18.25 0.75 27.58
N THR A 93 17.61 1.17 26.49
CA THR A 93 16.31 1.84 26.49
C THR A 93 15.18 0.80 26.38
N PRO A 94 14.17 0.81 27.26
CA PRO A 94 13.05 -0.12 27.15
C PRO A 94 12.23 0.06 25.86
N PRO A 95 11.52 -0.98 25.41
CA PRO A 95 10.52 -0.86 24.35
C PRO A 95 9.43 0.18 24.70
N PRO A 96 8.84 0.86 23.69
CA PRO A 96 9.06 0.64 22.26
C PRO A 96 10.25 1.41 21.67
N VAL A 97 10.84 2.35 22.42
CA VAL A 97 11.84 3.29 21.88
C VAL A 97 13.16 2.60 21.54
N GLY A 98 13.68 1.76 22.45
CA GLY A 98 14.95 1.05 22.22
C GLY A 98 14.86 0.08 21.05
N SER A 99 13.81 -0.72 20.98
CA SER A 99 13.57 -1.67 19.88
C SER A 99 13.42 -0.96 18.53
N ALA A 100 12.61 0.10 18.47
CA ALA A 100 12.42 0.86 17.23
C ALA A 100 13.72 1.49 16.71
N ALA A 101 14.58 2.00 17.61
CA ALA A 101 15.88 2.55 17.22
C ALA A 101 16.82 1.47 16.66
N LEU A 102 16.91 0.31 17.33
CA LEU A 102 17.75 -0.80 16.89
C LEU A 102 17.27 -1.37 15.54
N ASP A 103 15.95 -1.54 15.37
CA ASP A 103 15.35 -1.96 14.10
C ASP A 103 15.65 -0.94 12.99
N THR A 104 15.64 0.36 13.30
CA THR A 104 16.00 1.42 12.36
C THR A 104 17.45 1.32 11.91
N PHE A 105 18.40 1.14 12.84
CA PHE A 105 19.81 0.99 12.50
C PHE A 105 20.06 -0.27 11.68
N ALA A 106 19.46 -1.40 12.07
CA ALA A 106 19.54 -2.64 11.29
C ALA A 106 18.94 -2.48 9.89
N SER A 107 17.87 -1.70 9.74
CA SER A 107 17.24 -1.40 8.44
C SER A 107 18.12 -0.51 7.56
N ILE A 108 18.82 0.48 8.14
CA ILE A 108 19.81 1.30 7.44
C ILE A 108 20.93 0.41 6.90
N ASP A 109 21.49 -0.45 7.74
CA ASP A 109 22.57 -1.36 7.32
C ASP A 109 22.09 -2.34 6.24
N LEU A 110 20.87 -2.86 6.37
CA LEU A 110 20.25 -3.76 5.39
C LEU A 110 20.08 -3.08 4.03
N LEU A 111 19.49 -1.88 3.99
CA LEU A 111 19.25 -1.14 2.76
C LEU A 111 20.54 -0.58 2.15
N GLY A 112 21.52 -0.21 2.96
CA GLY A 112 22.85 0.22 2.49
C GLY A 112 23.62 -0.85 1.73
N ASN A 113 23.25 -2.13 1.87
CA ASN A 113 23.80 -3.25 1.11
C ASN A 113 23.04 -3.53 -0.20
N VAL A 114 21.96 -2.82 -0.49
CA VAL A 114 21.15 -2.98 -1.71
C VAL A 114 21.60 -1.98 -2.77
N ASP A 115 21.91 -2.47 -3.98
CA ASP A 115 22.37 -1.64 -5.10
C ASP A 115 21.20 -1.00 -5.85
N PHE A 116 20.64 0.08 -5.31
CA PHE A 116 19.58 0.85 -5.95
C PHE A 116 20.05 1.61 -7.20
N THR A 117 21.28 2.14 -7.17
CA THR A 117 21.84 2.95 -8.25
C THR A 117 22.20 2.10 -9.47
N GLY A 118 22.81 0.93 -9.25
CA GLY A 118 23.19 -0.02 -10.29
C GLY A 118 22.05 -0.92 -10.76
N TYR A 119 20.87 -0.82 -10.16
CA TYR A 119 19.71 -1.62 -10.54
C TYR A 119 19.28 -1.38 -11.99
N VAL A 120 19.27 -2.46 -12.77
CA VAL A 120 18.78 -2.50 -14.15
C VAL A 120 17.47 -3.30 -14.19
N PRO A 121 16.33 -2.68 -14.53
CA PRO A 121 15.08 -3.38 -14.71
C PRO A 121 15.19 -4.52 -15.74
N ALA A 122 14.52 -5.63 -15.45
CA ALA A 122 14.42 -6.76 -16.35
C ALA A 122 13.62 -6.39 -17.62
N ASN A 123 13.72 -7.24 -18.64
CA ASN A 123 12.93 -7.12 -19.88
C ASN A 123 13.08 -5.78 -20.63
N GLY A 124 14.17 -5.04 -20.38
CA GLY A 124 14.43 -3.74 -21.01
C GLY A 124 13.45 -2.64 -20.57
N VAL A 125 12.77 -2.84 -19.43
CA VAL A 125 11.79 -1.89 -18.90
C VAL A 125 12.44 -0.55 -18.59
N GLN A 126 11.71 0.52 -18.89
CA GLN A 126 12.01 1.86 -18.42
C GLN A 126 10.83 2.35 -17.58
N TYR A 127 11.09 2.63 -16.31
CA TYR A 127 10.07 3.24 -15.46
C TYR A 127 9.81 4.69 -15.91
N PRO A 128 8.55 5.14 -15.93
CA PRO A 128 8.23 6.54 -16.16
C PRO A 128 8.97 7.44 -15.16
N ALA A 129 9.49 8.58 -15.63
CA ALA A 129 10.13 9.58 -14.77
C ALA A 129 9.08 10.41 -14.01
N THR A 130 8.27 9.73 -13.20
CA THR A 130 7.19 10.29 -12.38
C THR A 130 7.34 9.82 -10.93
N PRO A 131 6.68 10.49 -9.96
CA PRO A 131 6.72 10.05 -8.57
C PRO A 131 6.32 8.59 -8.38
N LEU A 132 5.21 8.13 -8.98
CA LEU A 132 4.79 6.73 -8.85
C LEU A 132 5.77 5.77 -9.56
N GLY A 133 6.28 6.14 -10.74
CA GLY A 133 7.26 5.34 -11.48
C GLY A 133 8.53 5.10 -10.65
N ASN A 134 9.04 6.13 -9.97
CA ASN A 134 10.20 6.00 -9.08
C ASN A 134 9.90 5.14 -7.85
N LYS A 135 8.72 5.31 -7.21
CA LYS A 135 8.32 4.49 -6.06
C LYS A 135 8.20 3.01 -6.43
N LEU A 136 7.55 2.69 -7.56
CA LEU A 136 7.44 1.31 -8.03
C LEU A 136 8.77 0.72 -8.50
N ARG A 137 9.69 1.53 -9.05
CA ARG A 137 11.07 1.09 -9.30
C ARG A 137 11.74 0.68 -7.98
N ASN A 138 11.69 1.54 -6.96
CA ASN A 138 12.31 1.25 -5.67
C ASN A 138 11.69 0.03 -4.98
N ALA A 139 10.36 -0.13 -5.08
CA ALA A 139 9.67 -1.33 -4.62
C ALA A 139 10.21 -2.60 -5.32
N ALA A 140 10.40 -2.57 -6.64
CA ALA A 140 10.98 -3.70 -7.37
C ALA A 140 12.40 -4.03 -6.88
N VAL A 141 13.24 -3.03 -6.62
CA VAL A 141 14.59 -3.25 -6.04
C VAL A 141 14.50 -3.92 -4.67
N VAL A 142 13.67 -3.41 -3.77
CA VAL A 142 13.48 -3.96 -2.41
C VAL A 142 13.01 -5.41 -2.47
N ILE A 143 12.02 -5.71 -3.31
CA ILE A 143 11.50 -7.08 -3.46
C ILE A 143 12.59 -7.99 -4.05
N LYS A 144 13.33 -7.55 -5.08
CA LYS A 144 14.42 -8.31 -5.71
C LYS A 144 15.62 -8.55 -4.80
N ALA A 145 15.86 -7.65 -3.84
CA ALA A 145 16.90 -7.84 -2.84
C ALA A 145 16.58 -8.99 -1.86
N GLN A 146 15.32 -9.43 -1.78
CA GLN A 146 14.86 -10.54 -0.92
C GLN A 146 15.24 -10.37 0.56
N ILE A 147 15.20 -9.13 1.04
CA ILE A 147 15.66 -8.73 2.38
C ILE A 147 14.60 -8.94 3.49
N GLY A 148 13.56 -9.73 3.21
CA GLY A 148 12.51 -10.08 4.17
C GLY A 148 11.34 -9.10 4.29
N VAL A 149 11.23 -8.12 3.37
CA VAL A 149 10.07 -7.22 3.28
C VAL A 149 8.86 -7.99 2.77
N GLU A 150 7.75 -7.88 3.51
CA GLU A 150 6.49 -8.57 3.24
C GLU A 150 5.44 -7.63 2.66
N VAL A 151 5.46 -6.34 3.04
CA VAL A 151 4.48 -5.35 2.59
C VAL A 151 5.17 -4.03 2.24
N ILE A 152 4.81 -3.48 1.08
CA ILE A 152 5.23 -2.15 0.67
C ILE A 152 3.97 -1.31 0.42
N THR A 153 3.85 -0.17 1.09
CA THR A 153 2.74 0.77 0.88
C THR A 153 3.22 1.98 0.09
N ILE A 154 2.40 2.42 -0.87
CA ILE A 154 2.70 3.53 -1.78
C ILE A 154 1.43 4.36 -1.95
N ASP A 155 1.55 5.67 -1.73
CA ASP A 155 0.50 6.64 -1.99
C ASP A 155 0.71 7.34 -3.33
N MET A 156 -0.38 7.45 -4.08
CA MET A 156 -0.51 8.30 -5.27
C MET A 156 -1.59 9.35 -5.02
N ALA A 157 -1.17 10.58 -4.75
CA ALA A 157 -2.08 11.69 -4.47
C ALA A 157 -2.66 12.32 -5.76
N GLY A 158 -3.58 13.28 -5.58
CA GLY A 158 -4.06 14.13 -6.68
C GLY A 158 -5.31 13.59 -7.41
N TRP A 159 -6.01 12.64 -6.81
CA TRP A 159 -7.31 12.14 -7.28
C TRP A 159 -8.49 13.02 -6.83
N ASP A 160 -8.25 14.07 -6.03
CA ASP A 160 -9.31 14.93 -5.48
C ASP A 160 -9.91 15.98 -6.45
N LEU A 161 -10.38 15.55 -7.62
CA LEU A 161 -10.71 16.43 -8.75
C LEU A 161 -12.15 17.00 -8.68
N HIS A 162 -12.33 18.08 -7.91
CA HIS A 162 -13.62 18.80 -7.78
C HIS A 162 -13.94 19.78 -8.92
N ALA A 163 -12.97 20.11 -9.77
CA ALA A 163 -13.15 21.02 -10.90
C ALA A 163 -12.28 20.61 -12.08
N ASN A 164 -12.74 20.90 -13.30
CA ASN A 164 -12.01 20.65 -14.54
C ASN A 164 -11.39 19.24 -14.62
N LEU A 165 -12.19 18.19 -14.35
CA LEU A 165 -11.73 16.80 -14.24
C LEU A 165 -10.80 16.39 -15.40
N GLY A 166 -11.18 16.77 -16.62
CA GLY A 166 -10.41 16.49 -17.83
C GLY A 166 -10.20 14.99 -18.09
N PRO A 167 -11.29 14.20 -18.27
CA PRO A 167 -11.21 12.74 -18.34
C PRO A 167 -10.43 12.19 -19.54
N LEU A 168 -10.31 12.96 -20.64
CA LEU A 168 -9.65 12.50 -21.86
C LEU A 168 -8.27 13.12 -22.07
N THR A 169 -8.05 14.36 -21.63
CA THR A 169 -6.83 15.13 -21.93
C THR A 169 -6.36 16.03 -20.79
N GLY A 170 -6.99 15.96 -19.61
CA GLY A 170 -6.66 16.82 -18.46
C GLY A 170 -6.18 16.00 -17.26
N SER A 171 -6.46 16.51 -16.06
CA SER A 171 -5.87 15.98 -14.81
C SER A 171 -6.16 14.50 -14.60
N MET A 172 -7.41 14.05 -14.80
CA MET A 172 -7.76 12.64 -14.66
C MET A 172 -7.01 11.76 -15.69
N ALA A 173 -6.93 12.21 -16.95
CA ALA A 173 -6.20 11.47 -17.98
C ALA A 173 -4.69 11.37 -17.65
N ALA A 174 -4.09 12.45 -17.14
CA ALA A 174 -2.70 12.45 -16.70
C ALA A 174 -2.45 11.48 -15.54
N GLN A 175 -3.32 11.48 -14.52
CA GLN A 175 -3.24 10.56 -13.38
C GLN A 175 -3.37 9.10 -13.82
N LEU A 176 -4.32 8.79 -14.70
CA LEU A 176 -4.50 7.44 -15.24
C LEU A 176 -3.28 6.99 -16.08
N ASN A 177 -2.69 7.88 -16.87
CA ASN A 177 -1.50 7.56 -17.67
C ASN A 177 -0.28 7.26 -16.77
N GLU A 178 -0.08 8.04 -15.71
CA GLU A 178 0.98 7.76 -14.73
C GLU A 178 0.73 6.42 -14.01
N LEU A 179 -0.49 6.20 -13.50
CA LEU A 179 -0.86 4.98 -12.80
C LEU A 179 -0.61 3.74 -13.67
N THR A 180 -1.17 3.74 -14.89
CA THR A 180 -1.09 2.58 -15.79
C THR A 180 0.32 2.34 -16.30
N GLY A 181 1.06 3.39 -16.69
CA GLY A 181 2.44 3.26 -17.17
C GLY A 181 3.40 2.76 -16.08
N ALA A 182 3.21 3.21 -14.83
CA ALA A 182 4.05 2.76 -13.72
C ALA A 182 3.75 1.30 -13.32
N ILE A 183 2.47 0.89 -13.31
CA ILE A 183 2.05 -0.50 -13.08
C ILE A 183 2.56 -1.42 -14.19
N GLU A 184 2.45 -1.01 -15.45
CA GLU A 184 2.96 -1.78 -16.60
C GLU A 184 4.46 -2.01 -16.47
N ALA A 185 5.24 -0.95 -16.21
CA ALA A 185 6.67 -1.06 -15.99
C ALA A 185 6.99 -2.03 -14.84
N PHE A 186 6.32 -1.87 -13.69
CA PHE A 186 6.50 -2.76 -12.54
C PHE A 186 6.19 -4.22 -12.87
N TYR A 187 5.04 -4.49 -13.48
CA TYR A 187 4.66 -5.86 -13.83
C TYR A 187 5.69 -6.52 -14.76
N LEU A 188 6.11 -5.80 -15.82
CA LEU A 188 7.08 -6.31 -16.77
C LEU A 188 8.45 -6.56 -16.12
N ASP A 189 8.88 -5.69 -15.20
CA ASP A 189 10.13 -5.85 -14.47
C ASP A 189 10.09 -7.07 -13.52
N MET A 190 8.90 -7.38 -12.99
CA MET A 190 8.68 -8.42 -11.99
C MET A 190 8.28 -9.78 -12.58
N LEU A 191 8.15 -9.93 -13.90
CA LEU A 191 7.71 -11.19 -14.54
C LEU A 191 8.48 -12.44 -14.07
N GLY A 192 9.77 -12.33 -13.78
CA GLY A 192 10.59 -13.45 -13.31
C GLY A 192 10.33 -13.89 -11.86
N GLN A 193 9.56 -13.12 -11.09
CA GLN A 193 9.26 -13.32 -9.67
C GLN A 193 7.83 -12.92 -9.33
N ILE A 194 6.94 -12.87 -10.33
CA ILE A 194 5.59 -12.35 -10.18
C ILE A 194 4.75 -13.23 -9.24
N ASP A 195 5.11 -14.50 -9.10
CA ASP A 195 4.50 -15.45 -8.16
C ASP A 195 4.72 -15.03 -6.69
N ASP A 196 5.81 -14.31 -6.40
CA ASP A 196 6.13 -13.79 -5.07
C ASP A 196 5.55 -12.39 -4.82
N VAL A 197 4.70 -11.87 -5.72
CA VAL A 197 4.18 -10.51 -5.65
C VAL A 197 2.68 -10.45 -5.89
N THR A 198 1.98 -9.72 -5.02
CA THR A 198 0.63 -9.22 -5.30
C THR A 198 0.61 -7.70 -5.15
N LEU A 199 0.34 -6.99 -6.23
CA LEU A 199 0.07 -5.56 -6.26
C LEU A 199 -1.43 -5.31 -6.12
N VAL A 200 -1.81 -4.49 -5.15
CA VAL A 200 -3.19 -4.04 -4.94
C VAL A 200 -3.26 -2.53 -5.08
N VAL A 201 -4.13 -2.05 -5.95
CA VAL A 201 -4.48 -0.63 -6.07
C VAL A 201 -5.88 -0.44 -5.52
N GLN A 202 -6.01 0.42 -4.54
CA GLN A 202 -7.29 0.77 -3.92
C GLN A 202 -7.36 2.28 -3.66
N SER A 203 -8.57 2.76 -3.45
CA SER A 203 -8.86 4.15 -3.05
C SER A 203 -9.85 4.13 -1.90
N GLU A 204 -9.78 5.12 -1.02
CA GLU A 204 -10.68 5.25 0.13
C GLU A 204 -12.05 5.82 -0.25
N PHE A 205 -12.18 6.44 -1.42
CA PHE A 205 -13.42 7.08 -1.85
C PHE A 205 -13.81 6.74 -3.28
N GLY A 206 -15.08 7.03 -3.59
CA GLY A 206 -15.64 7.02 -4.93
C GLY A 206 -16.08 8.42 -5.36
N ARG A 207 -16.63 8.53 -6.56
CA ARG A 207 -17.19 9.80 -7.05
C ARG A 207 -18.68 9.67 -7.30
N ARG A 208 -19.40 10.77 -7.11
CA ARG A 208 -20.79 10.83 -7.59
C ARG A 208 -20.79 10.68 -9.11
N VAL A 209 -21.82 10.02 -9.64
CA VAL A 209 -21.95 9.80 -11.09
C VAL A 209 -22.24 11.11 -11.83
N GLN A 210 -22.97 12.02 -11.18
CA GLN A 210 -23.34 13.31 -11.76
C GLN A 210 -22.21 14.33 -11.63
N GLN A 211 -21.92 15.02 -12.75
CA GLN A 211 -20.99 16.15 -12.78
C GLN A 211 -21.50 17.33 -11.96
N ASN A 212 -20.61 17.95 -11.18
CA ASN A 212 -20.92 19.18 -10.46
C ASN A 212 -20.84 20.42 -11.36
N SER A 213 -21.19 21.59 -10.83
CA SER A 213 -21.22 22.85 -11.57
C SER A 213 -19.83 23.36 -12.01
N SER A 214 -18.77 22.83 -11.42
CA SER A 214 -17.37 23.19 -11.68
C SER A 214 -16.70 22.26 -12.71
N THR A 215 -17.46 21.42 -13.41
CA THR A 215 -16.95 20.41 -14.35
C THR A 215 -16.02 19.37 -13.69
N GLY A 216 -16.22 19.12 -12.40
CA GLY A 216 -15.62 18.01 -11.65
C GLY A 216 -16.67 17.08 -11.07
N LEU A 217 -16.26 16.26 -10.11
CA LEU A 217 -17.13 15.30 -9.42
C LEU A 217 -17.02 15.47 -7.90
N ASP A 218 -18.18 15.51 -7.24
CA ASP A 218 -18.23 15.53 -5.77
C ASP A 218 -17.84 14.16 -5.19
N HIS A 219 -17.53 14.13 -3.89
CA HIS A 219 -17.26 12.88 -3.18
C HIS A 219 -18.49 11.97 -3.21
N GLY A 220 -18.26 10.71 -3.54
CA GLY A 220 -19.21 9.61 -3.38
C GLY A 220 -18.51 8.41 -2.77
N HIS A 221 -19.11 7.25 -2.94
CA HIS A 221 -18.55 5.98 -2.52
C HIS A 221 -18.65 4.96 -3.66
N GLY A 222 -17.96 3.83 -3.49
CA GLY A 222 -17.82 2.82 -4.54
C GLY A 222 -16.73 3.20 -5.56
N ASN A 223 -15.82 2.26 -5.79
CA ASN A 223 -14.73 2.38 -6.76
C ASN A 223 -14.35 0.98 -7.26
N ALA A 224 -13.29 0.90 -8.06
CA ALA A 224 -12.70 -0.36 -8.49
C ALA A 224 -11.37 -0.56 -7.76
N MET A 225 -11.13 -1.78 -7.27
CA MET A 225 -9.80 -2.24 -6.88
C MET A 225 -9.14 -2.92 -8.08
N LEU A 226 -7.85 -2.68 -8.29
CA LEU A 226 -7.05 -3.42 -9.27
C LEU A 226 -6.13 -4.36 -8.52
N VAL A 227 -6.05 -5.61 -8.95
CA VAL A 227 -5.19 -6.63 -8.34
C VAL A 227 -4.41 -7.32 -9.45
N LEU A 228 -3.09 -7.45 -9.23
CA LEU A 228 -2.15 -8.02 -10.19
C LEU A 228 -1.08 -8.83 -9.44
N GLY A 229 -0.74 -10.00 -9.92
CA GLY A 229 0.23 -10.90 -9.27
C GLY A 229 0.16 -12.31 -9.84
N GLY A 230 1.13 -13.16 -9.51
CA GLY A 230 1.21 -14.52 -10.04
C GLY A 230 0.12 -15.44 -9.48
N SER A 231 -0.26 -15.26 -8.21
CA SER A 231 -1.36 -16.00 -7.56
C SER A 231 -2.75 -15.38 -7.79
N VAL A 232 -2.85 -14.36 -8.63
CA VAL A 232 -4.12 -13.66 -8.91
C VAL A 232 -4.83 -14.35 -10.07
N ALA A 233 -6.11 -14.66 -9.89
CA ALA A 233 -6.99 -15.13 -10.96
C ALA A 233 -7.32 -13.97 -11.92
N GLY A 234 -6.33 -13.56 -12.71
CA GLY A 234 -6.39 -12.38 -13.58
C GLY A 234 -7.27 -12.55 -14.83
N GLY A 235 -7.35 -11.50 -15.64
CA GLY A 235 -8.07 -11.51 -16.92
C GLY A 235 -9.60 -11.40 -16.80
N GLN A 236 -10.10 -11.02 -15.63
CA GLN A 236 -11.53 -10.91 -15.34
C GLN A 236 -11.85 -9.66 -14.53
N VAL A 237 -13.11 -9.25 -14.58
CA VAL A 237 -13.70 -8.25 -13.67
C VAL A 237 -14.58 -9.02 -12.69
N LEU A 238 -14.21 -8.98 -11.41
CA LEU A 238 -14.97 -9.60 -10.33
C LEU A 238 -15.97 -8.62 -9.73
N GLY A 239 -16.94 -9.15 -9.01
CA GLY A 239 -18.01 -8.38 -8.37
C GLY A 239 -19.21 -8.15 -9.29
N SER A 240 -20.27 -7.59 -8.71
CA SER A 240 -21.48 -7.24 -9.45
C SER A 240 -21.40 -5.81 -9.97
N TRP A 241 -21.69 -5.61 -11.25
CA TRP A 241 -21.86 -4.28 -11.85
C TRP A 241 -23.35 -4.02 -12.12
N PRO A 242 -24.09 -3.38 -11.19
CA PRO A 242 -25.50 -3.12 -11.39
C PRO A 242 -25.72 -2.11 -12.53
N GLY A 243 -24.82 -1.14 -12.71
CA GLY A 243 -24.89 -0.12 -13.76
C GLY A 243 -25.00 1.30 -13.20
N LEU A 244 -25.27 2.26 -14.09
CA LEU A 244 -25.33 3.69 -13.76
C LEU A 244 -26.75 4.28 -13.79
N ALA A 245 -27.78 3.45 -13.96
CA ALA A 245 -29.16 3.96 -13.96
C ALA A 245 -29.49 4.51 -12.55
N PRO A 246 -30.31 5.58 -12.42
CA PRO A 246 -30.61 6.19 -11.12
C PRO A 246 -31.12 5.20 -10.06
N SER A 247 -31.87 4.17 -10.45
CA SER A 247 -32.38 3.12 -9.55
C SER A 247 -31.32 2.12 -9.07
N GLN A 248 -30.10 2.19 -9.61
CA GLN A 248 -28.97 1.31 -9.32
C GLN A 248 -27.88 2.03 -8.50
N LEU A 249 -28.01 3.33 -8.31
CA LEU A 249 -27.09 4.17 -7.54
C LEU A 249 -27.52 4.21 -6.07
N ASP A 250 -26.56 4.35 -5.17
CA ASP A 250 -26.81 4.65 -3.77
C ASP A 250 -26.74 6.17 -3.56
N ASP A 251 -27.90 6.82 -3.56
CA ASP A 251 -28.04 8.28 -3.48
C ASP A 251 -27.13 9.04 -4.47
N GLY A 252 -27.03 8.55 -5.72
CA GLY A 252 -26.20 9.14 -6.78
C GLY A 252 -24.73 8.70 -6.82
N ASP A 253 -24.33 7.84 -5.90
CA ASP A 253 -22.99 7.24 -5.81
C ASP A 253 -23.01 5.81 -6.40
N LEU A 254 -21.85 5.22 -6.67
CA LEU A 254 -21.78 3.83 -7.14
C LEU A 254 -22.14 2.87 -6.00
N ALA A 255 -22.98 1.88 -6.29
CA ALA A 255 -23.27 0.82 -5.33
C ALA A 255 -21.99 0.02 -5.01
N ILE A 256 -21.67 -0.13 -3.73
CA ILE A 256 -20.62 -1.04 -3.26
C ILE A 256 -21.18 -2.46 -3.30
N THR A 257 -20.63 -3.29 -4.17
CA THR A 257 -21.08 -4.70 -4.33
C THR A 257 -20.09 -5.71 -3.76
N THR A 258 -18.92 -5.25 -3.31
CA THR A 258 -17.86 -6.08 -2.74
C THR A 258 -17.17 -5.28 -1.64
N ASP A 259 -17.00 -5.88 -0.46
CA ASP A 259 -16.22 -5.27 0.62
C ASP A 259 -14.74 -5.52 0.34
N TYR A 260 -13.91 -4.48 0.41
CA TYR A 260 -12.46 -4.59 0.14
C TYR A 260 -11.77 -5.58 1.07
N ARG A 261 -12.32 -5.82 2.28
CA ARG A 261 -11.77 -6.80 3.23
C ARG A 261 -11.91 -8.24 2.74
N ASP A 262 -12.88 -8.53 1.88
CA ASP A 262 -12.97 -9.84 1.22
C ASP A 262 -11.86 -10.00 0.19
N VAL A 263 -11.55 -8.96 -0.58
CA VAL A 263 -10.44 -8.97 -1.55
C VAL A 263 -9.10 -9.13 -0.83
N LEU A 264 -8.83 -8.29 0.17
CA LEU A 264 -7.58 -8.34 0.93
C LEU A 264 -7.45 -9.63 1.73
N GLY A 265 -8.53 -10.10 2.37
CA GLY A 265 -8.53 -11.36 3.12
C GLY A 265 -8.22 -12.57 2.25
N GLU A 266 -8.72 -12.60 1.02
CA GLU A 266 -8.43 -13.67 0.07
C GLU A 266 -6.96 -13.63 -0.39
N ILE A 267 -6.42 -12.44 -0.65
CA ILE A 267 -4.98 -12.28 -0.95
C ILE A 267 -4.11 -12.74 0.22
N LEU A 268 -4.45 -12.34 1.46
CA LEU A 268 -3.69 -12.76 2.64
C LEU A 268 -3.78 -14.28 2.86
N ALA A 269 -4.94 -14.89 2.62
CA ALA A 269 -5.10 -16.34 2.72
C ALA A 269 -4.33 -17.08 1.63
N GLY A 270 -4.42 -16.64 0.37
CA GLY A 270 -3.81 -17.29 -0.78
C GLY A 270 -2.30 -17.09 -0.88
N HIS A 271 -1.83 -15.86 -0.69
CA HIS A 271 -0.41 -15.51 -0.85
C HIS A 271 0.42 -15.78 0.41
N PHE A 272 -0.14 -15.53 1.60
CA PHE A 272 0.58 -15.66 2.87
C PHE A 272 0.11 -16.83 3.75
N GLY A 273 -0.92 -17.58 3.34
CA GLY A 273 -1.43 -18.70 4.12
C GLY A 273 -2.13 -18.30 5.41
N VAL A 274 -2.62 -17.06 5.51
CA VAL A 274 -3.27 -16.53 6.73
C VAL A 274 -4.57 -17.28 6.99
N GLY A 275 -4.69 -17.86 8.18
CA GLY A 275 -5.86 -18.65 8.58
C GLY A 275 -7.08 -17.79 8.93
N ALA A 276 -8.27 -18.41 8.93
CA ALA A 276 -9.52 -17.72 9.22
C ALA A 276 -9.57 -17.05 10.61
N SER A 277 -8.90 -17.63 11.61
CA SER A 277 -8.79 -17.03 12.95
C SER A 277 -8.00 -15.72 12.92
N ASP A 278 -6.92 -15.68 12.15
CA ASP A 278 -6.07 -14.50 12.02
C ASP A 278 -6.76 -13.45 11.15
N LEU A 279 -7.46 -13.85 10.07
CA LEU A 279 -8.29 -12.94 9.28
C LEU A 279 -9.35 -12.23 10.14
N ALA A 280 -9.95 -12.90 11.12
CA ALA A 280 -10.91 -12.28 12.03
C ALA A 280 -10.26 -11.25 12.98
N VAL A 281 -8.96 -11.37 13.26
CA VAL A 281 -8.18 -10.38 14.02
C VAL A 281 -7.74 -9.24 13.10
N ILE A 282 -7.29 -9.55 11.88
CA ILE A 282 -6.84 -8.57 10.89
C ILE A 282 -8.00 -7.71 10.40
N PHE A 283 -9.18 -8.29 10.20
CA PHE A 283 -10.40 -7.61 9.75
C PHE A 283 -11.51 -7.80 10.77
N PRO A 284 -11.43 -7.12 11.93
CA PRO A 284 -12.43 -7.27 12.98
C PRO A 284 -13.79 -6.76 12.51
N GLN A 285 -14.86 -7.31 13.09
CA GLN A 285 -16.26 -6.98 12.74
C GLN A 285 -16.60 -7.25 11.25
N HIS A 286 -15.82 -8.11 10.59
CA HIS A 286 -16.07 -8.56 9.22
C HIS A 286 -16.22 -10.07 9.19
N THR A 287 -17.15 -10.57 8.38
CA THR A 287 -17.27 -12.00 8.09
C THR A 287 -16.71 -12.21 6.70
N PHE A 288 -15.51 -12.80 6.63
CA PHE A 288 -14.82 -13.06 5.38
C PHE A 288 -15.63 -13.96 4.44
N SER A 289 -15.76 -13.53 3.19
CA SER A 289 -16.37 -14.27 2.10
C SER A 289 -15.48 -14.18 0.85
N PRO A 290 -14.85 -15.28 0.39
CA PRO A 290 -14.04 -15.26 -0.83
C PRO A 290 -14.84 -14.77 -2.05
N VAL A 291 -14.17 -14.02 -2.91
CA VAL A 291 -14.70 -13.40 -4.14
C VAL A 291 -14.03 -13.93 -5.41
N GLY A 292 -13.01 -14.78 -5.30
CA GLY A 292 -12.34 -15.46 -6.41
C GLY A 292 -11.18 -14.66 -7.00
N VAL A 293 -10.52 -13.83 -6.18
CA VAL A 293 -9.34 -13.02 -6.55
C VAL A 293 -8.09 -13.88 -6.71
N THR A 294 -7.93 -14.96 -5.93
CA THR A 294 -6.73 -15.82 -5.97
C THR A 294 -7.01 -17.21 -6.54
N VAL A 295 -5.98 -17.85 -7.13
CA VAL A 295 -6.05 -19.24 -7.65
C VAL A 295 -5.64 -20.31 -6.65
#